data_AF-A0A839F3H4-F1
#
_entry.id   AF-A0A839F3H4-F1
#
_cell.length_a   1.000
_cell.length_b   1.000
_cell.length_c   1.000
_cell.angle_alpha   90.00
_cell.angle_beta   90.00
_cell.angle_gamma   90.00
#
_symmetry.space_group_name_H-M   'P 1'
#
loop_
_entity.id
_entity.type
_entity.pdbx_description
1 polymer ?
#
loop_
_entity_poly.entity_id
_entity_poly.type
_entity_poly.pdbx_seq_one_letter_code
_entity_poly.pdbx_strand_id
1 'polypeptide(L)'
;MHDVTRLVLGSFRFADRKLEFLSAHSANEARRVLEQHPDVAVLLLDVVMESEQAGLALVRSIREELGNPFVRIVLRTGQAGQAPEHEVIAAYDINDYKEKTELTASRLATTMYSALRAYRDMRAIEAHRVGLENVIRSSARIFARRDTRDFANAVLDQLVELVGLERGALYCTIDRRREAEPDHFHITATSGDYRRLQHDDADEALPPAIVATMRDAFRDKRHQFGRDHYVLHFIDSHQTESLLFVGEAWNLSPLDYKLVELFCTNVSIAFDNLHLNDELLSSQLEMVYLLAGAAETRSQETANHVHRVGLLAEMLGHALGLPPAMSETLRYAAPLHDIGKIGIPDTILNKPGPHTPEEAVVMRTHAELGARLLGNSNRPVLRLAAEIAASHHENWDGSGYPKGLAGAAIPIGGRITMVADVFDALGSKRCYKDPWDSARIRAFMLEHRGTKFDPDVVDRLFERWDEALALRRELPD
;
A
#
# COMPACT_ATOMS: atom_id res chain seq x y z
N MET A 1 10.97 -10.17 -59.51
CA MET A 1 11.13 -10.99 -58.29
C MET A 1 9.97 -10.83 -57.33
N HIS A 2 9.57 -9.61 -56.96
CA HIS A 2 8.43 -9.36 -56.07
C HIS A 2 7.14 -10.03 -56.54
N ASP A 3 6.82 -9.91 -57.83
CA ASP A 3 5.63 -10.54 -58.42
C ASP A 3 5.68 -12.06 -58.37
N VAL A 4 6.86 -12.65 -58.55
CA VAL A 4 7.07 -14.10 -58.47
C VAL A 4 6.88 -14.58 -57.04
N THR A 5 7.44 -13.87 -56.05
CA THR A 5 7.24 -14.17 -54.64
C THR A 5 5.76 -14.07 -54.24
N ARG A 6 5.05 -13.03 -54.70
CA ARG A 6 3.61 -12.86 -54.46
C ARG A 6 2.77 -13.96 -55.13
N LEU A 7 3.16 -14.40 -56.33
CA LEU A 7 2.50 -15.51 -57.02
C LEU A 7 2.66 -16.82 -56.25
N VAL A 8 3.90 -17.14 -55.85
CA VAL A 8 4.23 -18.38 -55.14
C VAL A 8 3.59 -18.45 -53.75
N LEU A 9 3.54 -17.33 -53.03
CA LEU A 9 2.99 -17.25 -51.68
C LEU A 9 1.53 -16.78 -51.65
N GLY A 10 0.88 -16.55 -52.81
CA GLY A 10 -0.46 -15.96 -52.87
C GLY A 10 -1.55 -16.83 -52.22
N SER A 11 -1.38 -18.15 -52.22
CA SER A 11 -2.26 -19.11 -51.53
C SER A 11 -1.74 -19.55 -50.16
N PHE A 12 -0.59 -19.03 -49.71
CA PHE A 12 -0.01 -19.40 -48.43
C PHE A 12 -0.86 -18.87 -47.27
N ARG A 13 -1.04 -19.70 -46.24
CA ARG A 13 -1.75 -19.32 -45.02
C ARG A 13 -0.94 -19.74 -43.79
N PHE A 14 -0.94 -18.88 -42.78
CA PHE A 14 -0.36 -19.15 -41.48
C PHE A 14 -1.40 -18.87 -40.40
N ALA A 15 -1.73 -19.87 -39.57
CA ALA A 15 -2.83 -19.80 -38.60
C ALA A 15 -4.14 -19.28 -39.24
N ASP A 16 -4.50 -19.84 -40.39
CA ASP A 16 -5.65 -19.48 -41.23
C ASP A 16 -5.69 -18.04 -41.79
N ARG A 17 -4.68 -17.23 -41.50
CA ARG A 17 -4.53 -15.86 -42.02
C ARG A 17 -3.74 -15.83 -43.32
N LYS A 18 -4.12 -14.91 -44.21
CA LYS A 18 -3.36 -14.59 -45.44
C LYS A 18 -2.19 -13.66 -45.12
N LEU A 19 -1.19 -13.65 -45.99
CA LEU A 19 -0.09 -12.70 -45.93
C LEU A 19 -0.48 -11.36 -46.54
N GLU A 20 -0.05 -10.28 -45.90
CA GLU A 20 0.03 -8.97 -46.50
C GLU A 20 1.44 -8.75 -47.06
N PHE A 21 1.54 -8.26 -48.30
CA PHE A 21 2.82 -8.09 -48.98
C PHE A 21 3.14 -6.61 -49.15
N LEU A 22 4.12 -6.15 -48.38
CA LEU A 22 4.76 -4.85 -48.57
C LEU A 22 5.97 -5.04 -49.49
N SER A 23 6.16 -4.12 -50.44
CA SER A 23 7.29 -4.15 -51.37
C SER A 23 8.09 -2.86 -51.24
N ALA A 24 9.41 -3.00 -51.26
CA ALA A 24 10.35 -1.91 -51.35
C ALA A 24 11.42 -2.29 -52.37
N HIS A 25 11.82 -1.33 -53.19
CA HIS A 25 12.76 -1.49 -54.29
C HIS A 25 14.14 -0.90 -54.00
N SER A 26 14.31 -0.31 -52.82
CA SER A 26 15.59 0.23 -52.33
C SER A 26 15.74 0.02 -50.83
N ALA A 27 16.98 0.06 -50.32
CA ALA A 27 17.26 0.01 -48.88
C ALA A 27 16.57 1.16 -48.12
N ASN A 28 16.58 2.37 -48.71
CA ASN A 28 15.93 3.55 -48.14
C ASN A 28 14.40 3.42 -48.10
N GLU A 29 13.79 2.87 -49.15
CA GLU A 29 12.35 2.62 -49.16
C GLU A 29 11.97 1.53 -48.15
N ALA A 30 12.76 0.46 -48.06
CA ALA A 30 12.53 -0.62 -47.09
C ALA A 30 12.60 -0.10 -45.65
N ARG A 31 13.56 0.77 -45.35
CA ARG A 31 13.65 1.44 -44.05
C ARG A 31 12.38 2.24 -43.73
N ARG A 32 11.89 3.07 -44.66
CA ARG A 32 10.65 3.85 -44.45
C ARG A 32 9.43 2.95 -44.22
N VAL A 33 9.33 1.85 -44.94
CA VAL A 33 8.25 0.86 -44.75
C VAL A 33 8.32 0.26 -43.34
N LEU A 34 9.52 -0.09 -42.86
CA LEU A 34 9.72 -0.66 -41.52
C LEU A 34 9.49 0.36 -40.40
N GLU A 35 9.74 1.65 -40.64
CA GLU A 35 9.39 2.74 -39.73
C GLU A 35 7.87 2.94 -39.63
N GLN A 36 7.14 2.79 -40.74
CA GLN A 36 5.68 2.91 -40.78
C GLN A 36 4.96 1.65 -40.29
N HIS A 37 5.58 0.48 -40.47
CA HIS A 37 5.04 -0.83 -40.11
C HIS A 37 6.03 -1.59 -39.21
N PRO A 38 6.11 -1.24 -37.91
CA PRO A 38 7.02 -1.91 -36.97
C PRO A 38 6.63 -3.37 -36.68
N ASP A 39 5.41 -3.77 -37.07
CA ASP A 39 4.81 -5.09 -36.89
C ASP A 39 5.11 -6.08 -38.03
N VAL A 40 5.93 -5.68 -39.02
CA VAL A 40 6.39 -6.55 -40.10
C VAL A 40 7.04 -7.81 -39.52
N ALA A 41 6.45 -8.97 -39.82
CA ALA A 41 6.86 -10.25 -39.24
C ALA A 41 8.11 -10.84 -39.91
N VAL A 42 8.20 -10.76 -41.24
CA VAL A 42 9.28 -11.37 -42.04
C VAL A 42 9.72 -10.41 -43.13
N LEU A 43 11.03 -10.26 -43.28
CA LEU A 43 11.68 -9.49 -44.33
C LEU A 43 12.49 -10.42 -45.23
N LEU A 44 12.11 -10.52 -46.50
CA LEU A 44 12.90 -11.20 -47.54
C LEU A 44 13.81 -10.16 -48.20
N LEU A 45 15.08 -10.13 -47.83
CA LEU A 45 16.01 -9.06 -48.20
C LEU A 45 17.12 -9.57 -49.12
N ASP A 46 17.42 -8.83 -50.18
CA ASP A 46 18.54 -9.16 -51.05
C ASP A 46 19.86 -8.61 -50.46
N VAL A 47 20.93 -9.39 -50.50
CA VAL A 47 22.24 -8.99 -49.96
C VAL A 47 22.84 -7.83 -50.77
N VAL A 48 22.88 -7.99 -52.09
CA VAL A 48 23.40 -7.01 -53.05
C VAL A 48 22.21 -6.33 -53.73
N MET A 49 22.13 -5.01 -53.58
CA MET A 49 21.08 -4.17 -54.17
C MET A 49 21.72 -2.97 -54.90
N GLU A 50 21.61 -1.75 -54.38
CA GLU A 50 22.23 -0.54 -54.94
C GLU A 50 23.75 -0.53 -54.74
N SER A 51 24.22 -1.25 -53.73
CA SER A 51 25.64 -1.53 -53.47
C SER A 51 25.80 -2.97 -52.97
N GLU A 52 27.05 -3.45 -52.95
CA GLU A 52 27.40 -4.80 -52.46
C GLU A 52 27.06 -5.00 -50.97
N GLN A 53 26.92 -3.93 -50.19
CA GLN A 53 26.63 -3.99 -48.75
C GLN A 53 25.27 -3.39 -48.36
N ALA A 54 24.47 -2.93 -49.32
CA ALA A 54 23.21 -2.23 -49.03
C ALA A 54 22.25 -3.08 -48.16
N GLY A 55 22.13 -4.38 -48.46
CA GLY A 55 21.29 -5.29 -47.65
C GLY A 55 21.82 -5.44 -46.23
N LEU A 56 23.12 -5.68 -46.07
CA LEU A 56 23.74 -5.86 -44.75
C LEU A 56 23.70 -4.57 -43.91
N ALA A 57 23.88 -3.40 -44.53
CA ALA A 57 23.75 -2.11 -43.88
C ALA A 57 22.30 -1.87 -43.39
N LEU A 58 21.30 -2.26 -44.19
CA LEU A 58 19.90 -2.19 -43.77
C LEU A 58 19.63 -3.09 -42.57
N VAL A 59 20.19 -4.31 -42.53
CA VAL A 59 20.03 -5.21 -41.36
C VAL A 59 20.56 -4.55 -40.09
N ARG A 60 21.75 -3.92 -40.14
CA ARG A 60 22.26 -3.16 -38.99
C ARG A 60 21.33 -2.03 -38.59
N SER A 61 20.85 -1.24 -39.53
CA SER A 61 19.89 -0.17 -39.24
C SER A 61 18.61 -0.70 -38.57
N ILE A 62 18.10 -1.88 -38.98
CA ILE A 62 16.93 -2.50 -38.34
C ILE A 62 17.19 -2.88 -36.88
N ARG A 63 18.37 -3.46 -36.58
CA ARG A 63 18.71 -3.96 -35.25
C ARG A 63 19.20 -2.85 -34.30
N GLU A 64 20.04 -1.95 -34.79
CA GLU A 64 20.73 -0.94 -33.99
C GLU A 64 19.99 0.41 -33.97
N GLU A 65 19.44 0.86 -35.10
CA GLU A 65 18.80 2.18 -35.21
C GLU A 65 17.29 2.11 -34.96
N LEU A 66 16.58 1.20 -35.63
CA LEU A 66 15.14 0.99 -35.43
C LEU A 66 14.86 0.17 -34.16
N GLY A 67 15.85 -0.53 -33.62
CA GLY A 67 15.71 -1.32 -32.41
C GLY A 67 14.64 -2.41 -32.52
N ASN A 68 14.45 -3.00 -33.71
CA ASN A 68 13.46 -4.05 -33.93
C ASN A 68 14.13 -5.44 -33.91
N PRO A 69 14.22 -6.11 -32.74
CA PRO A 69 14.78 -7.45 -32.64
C PRO A 69 13.77 -8.52 -33.05
N PHE A 70 12.55 -8.16 -33.47
CA PHE A 70 11.44 -9.10 -33.68
C PHE A 70 11.27 -9.51 -35.14
N VAL A 71 11.44 -8.59 -36.10
CA VAL A 71 11.32 -8.94 -37.53
C VAL A 71 12.29 -10.05 -37.92
N ARG A 72 11.79 -11.09 -38.58
CA ARG A 72 12.62 -12.20 -39.06
C ARG A 72 13.23 -11.87 -40.41
N ILE A 73 14.55 -11.84 -40.50
CA ILE A 73 15.25 -11.45 -41.72
C ILE A 73 15.77 -12.71 -42.43
N VAL A 74 15.34 -12.89 -43.68
CA VAL A 74 15.81 -13.95 -44.58
C VAL A 74 16.59 -13.27 -45.71
N LEU A 75 17.91 -13.45 -45.70
CA LEU A 75 18.78 -12.90 -46.73
C LEU A 75 18.76 -13.79 -47.99
N ARG A 76 18.72 -13.14 -49.16
CA ARG A 76 18.75 -13.78 -50.47
C ARG A 76 19.97 -13.29 -51.25
N THR A 77 20.82 -14.20 -51.71
CA THR A 77 21.98 -13.86 -52.56
C THR A 77 21.94 -14.57 -53.91
N GLY A 78 22.54 -13.94 -54.93
CA GLY A 78 22.79 -14.57 -56.23
C GLY A 78 24.12 -15.32 -56.33
N GLN A 79 25.06 -15.07 -55.41
CA GLN A 79 26.39 -15.71 -55.36
C GLN A 79 26.83 -15.86 -53.89
N ALA A 80 27.03 -17.09 -53.40
CA ALA A 80 27.47 -17.35 -52.02
C ALA A 80 28.98 -17.16 -51.75
N GLY A 81 29.72 -16.52 -52.66
CA GLY A 81 31.19 -16.56 -52.66
C GLY A 81 31.94 -15.50 -51.84
N GLN A 82 31.29 -14.44 -51.34
CA GLN A 82 32.01 -13.29 -50.74
C GLN A 82 32.09 -13.30 -49.20
N ALA A 83 31.21 -14.03 -48.50
CA ALA A 83 31.28 -14.24 -47.06
C ALA A 83 30.57 -15.56 -46.70
N PRO A 84 31.15 -16.40 -45.82
CA PRO A 84 30.52 -17.64 -45.38
C PRO A 84 29.16 -17.37 -44.69
N GLU A 85 28.13 -18.14 -45.05
CA GLU A 85 26.76 -18.01 -44.49
C GLU A 85 26.75 -17.90 -42.95
N HIS A 86 27.52 -18.74 -42.26
CA HIS A 86 27.57 -18.77 -40.80
C HIS A 86 28.13 -17.47 -40.18
N GLU A 87 29.09 -16.81 -40.84
CA GLU A 87 29.67 -15.55 -40.36
C GLU A 87 28.67 -14.41 -40.50
N VAL A 88 27.94 -14.37 -41.62
CA VAL A 88 26.91 -13.34 -41.84
C VAL A 88 25.75 -13.52 -40.87
N ILE A 89 25.32 -14.77 -40.63
CA ILE A 89 24.25 -15.07 -39.66
C ILE A 89 24.64 -14.63 -38.25
N ALA A 90 25.86 -14.96 -37.81
CA ALA A 90 26.34 -14.59 -36.47
C ALA A 90 26.58 -13.08 -36.32
N ALA A 91 27.08 -12.40 -37.35
CA ALA A 91 27.43 -10.98 -37.28
C ALA A 91 26.25 -10.03 -37.42
N TYR A 92 25.13 -10.46 -38.02
CA TYR A 92 24.01 -9.57 -38.37
C TYR A 92 22.65 -9.95 -37.76
N ASP A 93 22.58 -10.88 -36.80
CA ASP A 93 21.34 -11.32 -36.13
C ASP A 93 20.16 -11.53 -37.13
N ILE A 94 20.44 -12.33 -38.15
CA ILE A 94 19.49 -12.73 -39.19
C ILE A 94 19.04 -14.17 -38.98
N ASN A 95 17.92 -14.56 -39.58
CA ASN A 95 17.26 -15.83 -39.28
C ASN A 95 17.50 -16.92 -40.31
N ASP A 96 17.77 -16.53 -41.55
CA ASP A 96 18.10 -17.45 -42.61
C ASP A 96 18.90 -16.74 -43.71
N TYR A 97 19.73 -17.51 -44.40
CA TYR A 97 20.51 -17.07 -45.55
C TYR A 97 20.31 -18.10 -46.67
N LYS A 98 19.92 -17.65 -47.86
CA LYS A 98 19.55 -18.55 -48.96
C LYS A 98 20.06 -18.03 -50.29
N GLU A 99 20.53 -18.94 -51.13
CA GLU A 99 20.76 -18.61 -52.53
C GLU A 99 19.43 -18.51 -53.29
N LYS A 100 19.37 -17.60 -54.28
CA LYS A 100 18.19 -17.41 -55.14
C LYS A 100 17.84 -18.67 -55.93
N THR A 101 18.85 -19.48 -56.27
CA THR A 101 18.73 -20.78 -56.96
C THR A 101 18.09 -21.86 -56.08
N GLU A 102 18.23 -21.76 -54.76
CA GLU A 102 17.74 -22.73 -53.80
C GLU A 102 16.31 -22.45 -53.31
N LEU A 103 15.77 -21.26 -53.57
CA LEU A 103 14.43 -20.83 -53.15
C LEU A 103 13.34 -21.34 -54.09
N THR A 104 13.15 -22.66 -54.13
CA THR A 104 11.97 -23.26 -54.76
C THR A 104 10.69 -22.87 -54.01
N ALA A 105 9.53 -23.00 -54.65
CA ALA A 105 8.23 -22.68 -54.02
C ALA A 105 8.02 -23.42 -52.70
N SER A 106 8.38 -24.71 -52.64
CA SER A 106 8.29 -25.53 -51.44
C SER A 106 9.25 -25.04 -50.34
N ARG A 107 10.52 -24.75 -50.69
CA ARG A 107 11.51 -24.25 -49.72
C ARG A 107 11.14 -22.86 -49.18
N LEU A 108 10.67 -21.96 -50.04
CA LEU A 108 10.17 -20.65 -49.62
C LEU A 108 8.99 -20.80 -48.64
N ALA A 109 8.03 -21.69 -48.92
CA ALA A 109 6.92 -21.95 -48.01
C ALA A 109 7.40 -22.48 -46.64
N THR A 110 8.35 -23.42 -46.61
CA THR A 110 8.91 -23.92 -45.34
C THR A 110 9.66 -22.84 -44.56
N THR A 111 10.44 -22.00 -45.24
CA THR A 111 11.11 -20.84 -44.60
C THR A 111 10.10 -19.87 -44.02
N MET A 112 9.01 -19.57 -44.74
CA MET A 112 7.94 -18.71 -44.24
C MET A 112 7.25 -19.29 -43.01
N TYR A 113 6.95 -20.60 -42.98
CA TYR A 113 6.39 -21.24 -41.78
C TYR A 113 7.31 -21.12 -40.57
N SER A 114 8.61 -21.38 -40.73
CA SER A 114 9.59 -21.27 -39.65
C SER A 114 9.75 -19.83 -39.16
N ALA A 115 9.86 -18.86 -40.08
CA ALA A 115 10.02 -17.45 -39.74
C ALA A 115 8.77 -16.88 -39.05
N LEU A 116 7.57 -17.10 -39.60
CA LEU A 116 6.33 -16.61 -39.00
C LEU A 116 6.06 -17.24 -37.63
N ARG A 117 6.39 -18.53 -37.46
CA ARG A 117 6.29 -19.20 -36.15
C ARG A 117 7.24 -18.57 -35.14
N ALA A 118 8.51 -18.38 -35.50
CA ALA A 118 9.48 -17.73 -34.63
C ALA A 118 9.02 -16.31 -34.24
N TYR A 119 8.54 -15.50 -35.19
CA TYR A 119 8.00 -14.16 -34.91
C TYR A 119 6.86 -14.19 -33.88
N ARG A 120 5.86 -15.06 -34.11
CA ARG A 120 4.72 -15.23 -33.20
C ARG A 120 5.18 -15.59 -31.79
N ASP A 121 6.11 -16.55 -31.68
CA ASP A 121 6.55 -17.07 -30.39
C ASP A 121 7.38 -16.00 -29.63
N MET A 122 8.24 -15.24 -30.31
CA MET A 122 8.96 -14.11 -29.70
C MET A 122 8.04 -12.98 -29.24
N ARG A 123 7.02 -12.63 -30.04
CA ARG A 123 6.03 -11.62 -29.65
C ARG A 123 5.25 -12.04 -28.41
N ALA A 124 4.93 -13.32 -28.27
CA ALA A 124 4.28 -13.85 -27.06
C ALA A 124 5.20 -13.76 -25.84
N ILE A 125 6.49 -14.11 -25.98
CA ILE A 125 7.46 -14.00 -24.89
C ILE A 125 7.65 -12.55 -24.44
N GLU A 126 7.77 -11.60 -25.38
CA GLU A 126 7.92 -10.19 -25.02
C GLU A 126 6.67 -9.64 -24.31
N ALA A 127 5.47 -10.01 -24.78
CA ALA A 127 4.23 -9.64 -24.10
C ALA A 127 4.21 -10.16 -22.65
N HIS A 128 4.66 -11.41 -22.41
CA HIS A 128 4.78 -11.95 -21.06
C HIS A 128 5.84 -11.21 -20.21
N ARG A 129 7.00 -10.87 -20.80
CA ARG A 129 8.07 -10.13 -20.12
C ARG A 129 7.58 -8.76 -19.65
N VAL A 130 6.93 -8.02 -20.54
CA VAL A 130 6.35 -6.69 -20.24
C VAL A 130 5.26 -6.81 -19.17
N GLY A 131 4.37 -7.80 -19.28
CA GLY A 131 3.34 -8.06 -18.28
C GLY A 131 3.93 -8.32 -16.88
N LEU A 132 4.97 -9.16 -16.80
CA LEU A 132 5.64 -9.45 -15.53
C LEU A 132 6.42 -8.25 -14.98
N GLU A 133 7.08 -7.48 -15.84
CA GLU A 133 7.81 -6.26 -15.44
C GLU A 133 6.86 -5.22 -14.82
N ASN A 134 5.65 -5.08 -15.38
CA ASN A 134 4.61 -4.23 -14.82
C ASN A 134 4.18 -4.72 -13.43
N VAL A 135 3.92 -6.02 -13.25
CA VAL A 135 3.57 -6.60 -11.94
C VAL A 135 4.66 -6.34 -10.88
N ILE A 136 5.94 -6.48 -11.24
CA ILE A 136 7.07 -6.22 -10.32
C ILE A 136 7.21 -4.74 -10.00
N ARG A 137 7.12 -3.85 -10.99
CA ARG A 137 7.25 -2.40 -10.78
C ARG A 137 6.14 -1.87 -9.87
N SER A 138 4.97 -2.48 -9.95
CA SER A 138 3.83 -2.22 -9.10
C SER A 138 4.03 -2.65 -7.66
N SER A 139 4.64 -3.81 -7.42
CA SER A 139 4.94 -4.30 -6.06
C SER A 139 5.84 -3.33 -5.29
N ALA A 140 6.74 -2.60 -5.95
CA ALA A 140 7.59 -1.60 -5.29
C ALA A 140 6.86 -0.31 -4.88
N ARG A 141 5.78 0.09 -5.57
CA ARG A 141 4.94 1.25 -5.19
C ARG A 141 3.90 0.92 -4.12
N ILE A 142 3.48 -0.35 -4.13
CA ILE A 142 2.58 -1.03 -3.20
C ILE A 142 3.05 -0.88 -1.74
N PHE A 143 4.34 -1.08 -1.44
CA PHE A 143 4.87 -0.98 -0.06
C PHE A 143 5.07 0.45 0.48
N ALA A 144 4.82 1.49 -0.32
CA ALA A 144 5.10 2.88 0.05
C ALA A 144 3.89 3.67 0.55
N ARG A 145 2.66 3.12 0.44
CA ARG A 145 1.43 3.80 0.87
C ARG A 145 1.02 3.36 2.27
N ARG A 146 0.66 4.34 3.12
CA ARG A 146 0.16 4.12 4.49
C ARG A 146 -1.35 3.84 4.55
N ASP A 147 -2.08 4.05 3.46
CA ASP A 147 -3.53 3.87 3.40
C ASP A 147 -3.91 2.61 2.61
N THR A 148 -4.55 1.67 3.33
CA THR A 148 -4.97 0.33 2.92
C THR A 148 -5.94 0.33 1.72
N ARG A 149 -6.80 1.35 1.60
CA ARG A 149 -7.82 1.41 0.53
C ARG A 149 -7.23 1.93 -0.77
N ASP A 150 -6.44 3.00 -0.66
CA ASP A 150 -5.71 3.57 -1.78
C ASP A 150 -4.74 2.58 -2.41
N PHE A 151 -4.16 1.74 -1.56
CA PHE A 151 -3.40 0.58 -1.97
C PHE A 151 -4.26 -0.39 -2.80
N ALA A 152 -5.35 -0.90 -2.22
CA ALA A 152 -6.14 -1.95 -2.86
C ALA A 152 -6.77 -1.50 -4.18
N ASN A 153 -7.20 -0.24 -4.28
CA ASN A 153 -7.68 0.36 -5.52
C ASN A 153 -6.57 0.44 -6.59
N ALA A 154 -5.38 0.93 -6.21
CA ALA A 154 -4.26 1.07 -7.16
C ALA A 154 -3.79 -0.29 -7.69
N VAL A 155 -3.85 -1.33 -6.85
CA VAL A 155 -3.57 -2.71 -7.25
C VAL A 155 -4.65 -3.20 -8.22
N LEU A 156 -5.93 -3.00 -7.89
CA LEU A 156 -7.05 -3.39 -8.74
C LEU A 156 -7.07 -2.70 -10.11
N ASP A 157 -6.73 -1.41 -10.17
CA ASP A 157 -6.59 -0.66 -11.42
C ASP A 157 -5.58 -1.28 -12.38
N GLN A 158 -4.48 -1.82 -11.86
CA GLN A 158 -3.45 -2.42 -12.70
C GLN A 158 -3.84 -3.80 -13.22
N LEU A 159 -4.58 -4.58 -12.44
CA LEU A 159 -5.16 -5.82 -12.97
C LEU A 159 -6.11 -5.51 -14.11
N VAL A 160 -6.97 -4.51 -13.93
CA VAL A 160 -7.91 -4.05 -14.94
C VAL A 160 -7.17 -3.66 -16.22
N GLU A 161 -6.07 -2.91 -16.11
CA GLU A 161 -5.23 -2.54 -17.26
C GLU A 161 -4.51 -3.75 -17.90
N LEU A 162 -3.93 -4.64 -17.08
CA LEU A 162 -3.15 -5.80 -17.55
C LEU A 162 -4.01 -6.82 -18.28
N VAL A 163 -5.22 -7.06 -17.78
CA VAL A 163 -6.17 -8.03 -18.31
C VAL A 163 -7.06 -7.42 -19.40
N GLY A 164 -7.04 -6.08 -19.56
CA GLY A 164 -7.84 -5.38 -20.56
C GLY A 164 -9.33 -5.31 -20.22
N LEU A 165 -9.66 -5.13 -18.93
CA LEU A 165 -11.03 -5.04 -18.44
C LEU A 165 -11.59 -3.63 -18.69
N GLU A 166 -12.44 -3.45 -19.69
CA GLU A 166 -12.87 -2.11 -20.13
C GLU A 166 -13.66 -1.31 -19.09
N ARG A 167 -14.44 -1.97 -18.22
CA ARG A 167 -15.29 -1.32 -17.20
C ARG A 167 -14.74 -1.35 -15.77
N GLY A 168 -13.67 -2.11 -15.53
CA GLY A 168 -13.09 -2.27 -14.20
C GLY A 168 -13.54 -3.51 -13.44
N ALA A 169 -13.26 -3.52 -12.14
CA ALA A 169 -13.50 -4.63 -11.23
C ALA A 169 -13.80 -4.13 -9.81
N LEU A 170 -14.31 -5.00 -8.95
CA LEU A 170 -14.55 -4.73 -7.53
C LEU A 170 -14.10 -5.91 -6.67
N TYR A 171 -13.49 -5.61 -5.53
CA TYR A 171 -12.99 -6.56 -4.56
C TYR A 171 -13.77 -6.41 -3.26
N CYS A 172 -14.33 -7.52 -2.78
CA CYS A 172 -15.18 -7.59 -1.61
C CYS A 172 -14.64 -8.53 -0.55
N THR A 173 -14.77 -8.13 0.70
CA THR A 173 -14.55 -8.99 1.88
C THR A 173 -15.89 -9.32 2.54
N ILE A 174 -15.95 -10.43 3.27
CA ILE A 174 -17.17 -10.83 4.00
C ILE A 174 -17.07 -10.43 5.46
N ASP A 175 -18.04 -9.65 5.95
CA ASP A 175 -18.12 -9.31 7.37
C ASP A 175 -18.88 -10.38 8.16
N ARG A 176 -18.13 -11.20 8.91
CA ARG A 176 -18.67 -12.26 9.78
C ARG A 176 -19.12 -11.78 11.16
N ARG A 177 -19.01 -10.49 11.49
CA ARG A 177 -19.30 -9.97 12.85
C ARG A 177 -20.79 -9.84 13.16
N ARG A 178 -21.68 -9.95 12.15
CA ARG A 178 -23.14 -9.93 12.34
C ARG A 178 -23.69 -11.35 12.36
N GLU A 179 -24.01 -11.85 13.55
CA GLU A 179 -24.59 -13.20 13.77
C GLU A 179 -26.04 -13.40 13.25
N ALA A 180 -26.55 -12.56 12.35
CA ALA A 180 -27.91 -12.71 11.81
C ALA A 180 -27.96 -12.40 10.29
N GLU A 181 -28.39 -13.39 9.51
CA GLU A 181 -28.79 -13.44 8.07
C GLU A 181 -28.49 -12.25 7.13
N PRO A 182 -28.18 -12.51 5.84
CA PRO A 182 -27.12 -13.33 5.24
C PRO A 182 -25.77 -12.57 5.18
N ASP A 183 -24.67 -13.25 4.83
CA ASP A 183 -23.34 -12.64 4.69
C ASP A 183 -23.38 -11.36 3.82
N HIS A 184 -22.98 -10.22 4.40
CA HIS A 184 -22.87 -8.95 3.70
C HIS A 184 -21.51 -8.85 2.99
N PHE A 185 -21.54 -8.38 1.74
CA PHE A 185 -20.35 -8.28 0.90
C PHE A 185 -19.84 -6.84 0.93
N HIS A 186 -18.91 -6.55 1.83
CA HIS A 186 -18.36 -5.21 1.95
C HIS A 186 -17.39 -4.91 0.80
N ILE A 187 -17.60 -3.80 0.08
CA ILE A 187 -16.71 -3.38 -1.01
C ILE A 187 -15.45 -2.73 -0.43
N THR A 188 -14.32 -3.39 -0.61
CA THR A 188 -13.03 -2.96 -0.02
C THR A 188 -12.13 -2.28 -1.05
N ALA A 189 -12.27 -2.62 -2.33
CA ALA A 189 -11.59 -1.92 -3.42
C ALA A 189 -12.41 -1.90 -4.70
N THR A 190 -12.20 -0.87 -5.52
CA THR A 190 -12.91 -0.63 -6.77
C THR A 190 -11.97 -0.09 -7.84
N SER A 191 -12.31 -0.35 -9.10
CA SER A 191 -11.61 0.18 -10.26
C SER A 191 -12.59 0.51 -11.39
N GLY A 192 -12.18 1.38 -12.32
CA GLY A 192 -12.97 1.79 -13.47
C GLY A 192 -14.32 2.40 -13.06
N ASP A 193 -15.40 1.93 -13.70
CA ASP A 193 -16.77 2.44 -13.52
C ASP A 193 -17.34 2.13 -12.12
N TYR A 194 -16.72 1.20 -11.38
CA TYR A 194 -17.15 0.80 -10.04
C TYR A 194 -16.64 1.73 -8.93
N ARG A 195 -15.80 2.72 -9.23
CA ARG A 195 -15.28 3.68 -8.22
C ARG A 195 -16.36 4.39 -7.42
N ARG A 196 -17.54 4.57 -8.01
CA ARG A 196 -18.69 5.20 -7.35
C ARG A 196 -19.30 4.37 -6.22
N LEU A 197 -19.00 3.07 -6.17
CA LEU A 197 -19.56 2.11 -5.20
C LEU A 197 -18.60 1.83 -4.04
N GLN A 198 -17.52 2.60 -3.92
CA GLN A 198 -16.40 2.31 -3.02
C GLN A 198 -16.76 2.31 -1.52
N HIS A 199 -17.98 2.72 -1.15
CA HIS A 199 -18.44 2.84 0.25
C HIS A 199 -19.76 2.10 0.51
N ASP A 200 -20.27 1.39 -0.49
CA ASP A 200 -21.52 0.68 -0.39
C ASP A 200 -21.27 -0.81 -0.12
N ASP A 201 -22.27 -1.49 0.42
CA ASP A 201 -22.27 -2.95 0.45
C ASP A 201 -22.69 -3.48 -0.92
N ALA A 202 -21.96 -4.47 -1.44
CA ALA A 202 -22.16 -4.97 -2.81
C ALA A 202 -23.55 -5.59 -3.00
N ASP A 203 -24.13 -6.15 -1.95
CA ASP A 203 -25.49 -6.66 -1.93
C ASP A 203 -26.58 -5.58 -2.05
N GLU A 204 -26.26 -4.32 -1.75
CA GLU A 204 -27.15 -3.16 -1.95
C GLU A 204 -26.84 -2.42 -3.26
N ALA A 205 -25.57 -2.36 -3.62
CA ALA A 205 -25.07 -1.55 -4.74
C ALA A 205 -25.12 -2.24 -6.11
N LEU A 206 -25.05 -3.58 -6.16
CA LEU A 206 -24.99 -4.32 -7.41
C LEU A 206 -26.34 -4.91 -7.83
N PRO A 207 -26.58 -5.11 -9.14
CA PRO A 207 -27.75 -5.82 -9.63
C PRO A 207 -27.98 -7.19 -8.95
N PRO A 208 -29.23 -7.56 -8.63
CA PRO A 208 -29.52 -8.81 -7.91
C PRO A 208 -28.97 -10.09 -8.56
N ALA A 209 -28.85 -10.11 -9.90
CA ALA A 209 -28.28 -11.24 -10.63
C ALA A 209 -26.77 -11.43 -10.34
N ILE A 210 -26.04 -10.33 -10.16
CA ILE A 210 -24.61 -10.35 -9.82
C ILE A 210 -24.44 -10.78 -8.37
N VAL A 211 -25.23 -10.20 -7.47
CA VAL A 211 -25.22 -10.56 -6.04
C VAL A 211 -25.55 -12.05 -5.84
N ALA A 212 -26.48 -12.60 -6.62
CA ALA A 212 -26.78 -14.03 -6.61
C ALA A 212 -25.55 -14.88 -7.00
N THR A 213 -24.82 -14.46 -8.02
CA THR A 213 -23.60 -15.15 -8.48
C THR A 213 -22.47 -15.02 -7.44
N MET A 214 -22.35 -13.87 -6.77
CA MET A 214 -21.43 -13.69 -5.64
C MET A 214 -21.76 -14.61 -4.48
N ARG A 215 -23.03 -14.73 -4.14
CA ARG A 215 -23.51 -15.63 -3.09
C ARG A 215 -23.28 -17.10 -3.45
N ASP A 216 -23.47 -17.48 -4.71
CA ASP A 216 -23.16 -18.82 -5.20
C ASP A 216 -21.64 -19.11 -5.16
N ALA A 217 -20.80 -18.13 -5.49
CA ALA A 217 -19.34 -18.28 -5.40
C ALA A 217 -18.87 -18.49 -3.97
N PHE A 218 -19.43 -17.70 -3.05
CA PHE A 218 -19.16 -17.79 -1.63
C PHE A 218 -19.65 -19.12 -1.02
N ARG A 219 -20.92 -19.49 -1.24
CA ARG A 219 -21.50 -20.74 -0.72
C ARG A 219 -20.75 -21.97 -1.22
N ASP A 220 -20.45 -22.01 -2.51
CA ASP A 220 -19.83 -23.16 -3.14
C ASP A 220 -18.29 -23.18 -2.98
N LYS A 221 -17.69 -22.12 -2.42
CA LYS A 221 -16.25 -21.93 -2.23
C LYS A 221 -15.44 -22.15 -3.51
N ARG A 222 -15.96 -21.61 -4.62
CA ARG A 222 -15.36 -21.76 -5.95
C ARG A 222 -15.66 -20.55 -6.81
N HIS A 223 -14.85 -20.36 -7.84
CA HIS A 223 -15.09 -19.37 -8.87
C HIS A 223 -16.41 -19.67 -9.62
N GLN A 224 -17.16 -18.63 -9.93
CA GLN A 224 -18.40 -18.68 -10.71
C GLN A 224 -18.22 -17.88 -12.00
N PHE A 225 -18.65 -18.48 -13.10
CA PHE A 225 -18.53 -17.90 -14.43
C PHE A 225 -19.92 -17.64 -15.00
N GLY A 226 -20.31 -16.36 -14.98
CA GLY A 226 -21.54 -15.89 -15.60
C GLY A 226 -21.36 -15.70 -17.12
N ARG A 227 -22.45 -15.29 -17.77
CA ARG A 227 -22.45 -15.03 -19.22
C ARG A 227 -21.77 -13.69 -19.58
N ASP A 228 -21.85 -12.74 -18.66
CA ASP A 228 -21.46 -11.34 -18.79
C ASP A 228 -20.57 -10.85 -17.64
N HIS A 229 -20.18 -11.74 -16.72
CA HIS A 229 -19.32 -11.40 -15.59
C HIS A 229 -18.68 -12.65 -14.99
N TYR A 230 -17.65 -12.43 -14.17
CA TYR A 230 -17.00 -13.47 -13.39
C TYR A 230 -16.96 -13.07 -11.92
N VAL A 231 -17.18 -14.05 -11.04
CA VAL A 231 -16.92 -13.89 -9.60
C VAL A 231 -15.91 -14.93 -9.16
N LEU A 232 -14.78 -14.46 -8.67
CA LEU A 232 -13.70 -15.31 -8.24
C LEU A 232 -13.62 -15.31 -6.72
N HIS A 233 -13.85 -16.48 -6.13
CA HIS A 233 -13.71 -16.72 -4.70
C HIS A 233 -12.28 -17.06 -4.29
N PHE A 234 -11.81 -16.47 -3.19
CA PHE A 234 -10.49 -16.69 -2.62
C PHE A 234 -10.58 -16.84 -1.10
N ILE A 235 -9.64 -17.60 -0.56
CA ILE A 235 -9.42 -17.74 0.88
C ILE A 235 -7.94 -17.45 1.13
N ASP A 236 -7.65 -16.54 2.05
CA ASP A 236 -6.27 -16.24 2.45
C ASP A 236 -5.73 -17.25 3.49
N SER A 237 -4.48 -17.04 3.94
CA SER A 237 -3.84 -17.89 4.96
C SER A 237 -4.53 -17.84 6.33
N HIS A 238 -5.33 -16.82 6.60
CA HIS A 238 -6.06 -16.59 7.85
C HIS A 238 -7.53 -17.05 7.77
N GLN A 239 -7.93 -17.72 6.68
CA GLN A 239 -9.31 -18.15 6.42
C GLN A 239 -10.29 -16.99 6.22
N THR A 240 -9.81 -15.78 5.89
CA THR A 240 -10.69 -14.72 5.40
C THR A 240 -11.10 -15.05 3.98
N GLU A 241 -12.41 -15.00 3.75
CA GLU A 241 -12.98 -15.23 2.43
C GLU A 241 -13.14 -13.89 1.72
N SER A 242 -12.82 -13.86 0.43
CA SER A 242 -12.90 -12.65 -0.41
C SER A 242 -13.42 -13.00 -1.79
N LEU A 243 -14.07 -12.02 -2.43
CA LEU A 243 -14.61 -12.15 -3.77
C LEU A 243 -14.05 -11.04 -4.67
N LEU A 244 -13.49 -11.40 -5.82
CA LEU A 244 -13.22 -10.46 -6.90
C LEU A 244 -14.31 -10.60 -7.96
N PHE A 245 -15.07 -9.54 -8.19
CA PHE A 245 -15.97 -9.45 -9.32
C PHE A 245 -15.31 -8.69 -10.47
N VAL A 246 -15.47 -9.26 -11.66
CA VAL A 246 -14.97 -8.72 -12.92
C VAL A 246 -16.15 -8.59 -13.88
N GLY A 247 -16.44 -7.35 -14.29
CA GLY A 247 -17.56 -7.03 -15.18
C GLY A 247 -17.22 -7.18 -16.65
N GLU A 248 -18.13 -7.76 -17.43
CA GLU A 248 -18.13 -7.82 -18.91
C GLU A 248 -16.82 -8.29 -19.56
N ALA A 249 -16.05 -9.15 -18.86
CA ALA A 249 -14.92 -9.83 -19.47
C ALA A 249 -15.45 -10.98 -20.34
N TRP A 250 -15.62 -10.76 -21.64
CA TRP A 250 -15.91 -11.86 -22.56
C TRP A 250 -14.61 -12.59 -22.89
N ASN A 251 -14.49 -13.85 -22.46
CA ASN A 251 -13.46 -14.80 -22.93
C ASN A 251 -12.03 -14.52 -22.41
N LEU A 252 -11.86 -14.47 -21.08
CA LEU A 252 -10.53 -14.55 -20.47
C LEU A 252 -9.81 -15.81 -20.97
N SER A 253 -8.59 -15.65 -21.47
CA SER A 253 -7.76 -16.80 -21.84
C SER A 253 -7.33 -17.57 -20.59
N PRO A 254 -6.91 -18.84 -20.71
CA PRO A 254 -6.34 -19.59 -19.58
C PRO A 254 -5.17 -18.88 -18.89
N LEU A 255 -4.43 -18.05 -19.64
CA LEU A 255 -3.34 -17.24 -19.10
C LEU A 255 -3.88 -16.06 -18.28
N ASP A 256 -4.92 -15.39 -18.77
CA ASP A 256 -5.56 -14.29 -18.05
C ASP A 256 -6.17 -14.78 -16.74
N TYR A 257 -6.77 -15.97 -16.72
CA TYR A 257 -7.21 -16.62 -15.48
C TYR A 257 -6.07 -16.82 -14.49
N LYS A 258 -4.91 -17.30 -14.95
CA LYS A 258 -3.73 -17.51 -14.10
C LYS A 258 -3.19 -16.20 -13.52
N LEU A 259 -3.23 -15.12 -14.32
CA LEU A 259 -2.82 -13.79 -13.89
C LEU A 259 -3.78 -13.21 -12.85
N VAL A 260 -5.09 -13.37 -13.05
CA VAL A 260 -6.10 -12.92 -12.07
C VAL A 260 -5.98 -13.74 -10.76
N GLU A 261 -5.73 -15.04 -10.82
CA GLU A 261 -5.51 -15.89 -9.64
C GLU A 261 -4.27 -15.45 -8.83
N LEU A 262 -3.14 -15.21 -9.51
CA LEU A 262 -1.91 -14.71 -8.87
C LEU A 262 -2.11 -13.32 -8.26
N PHE A 263 -2.87 -12.46 -8.94
CA PHE A 263 -3.21 -11.15 -8.44
C PHE A 263 -4.00 -11.21 -7.14
N CYS A 264 -5.08 -11.98 -7.11
CA CYS A 264 -5.92 -12.09 -5.93
C CYS A 264 -5.14 -12.63 -4.74
N THR A 265 -4.25 -13.60 -4.98
CA THR A 265 -3.32 -14.10 -3.96
C THR A 265 -2.44 -12.98 -3.39
N ASN A 266 -1.87 -12.12 -4.24
CA ASN A 266 -1.03 -11.01 -3.79
C ASN A 266 -1.82 -9.92 -3.06
N VAL A 267 -3.06 -9.64 -3.47
CA VAL A 267 -3.96 -8.70 -2.78
C VAL A 267 -4.30 -9.21 -1.39
N SER A 268 -4.67 -10.49 -1.27
CA SER A 268 -4.91 -11.14 0.02
C SER A 268 -3.69 -11.05 0.94
N ILE A 269 -2.48 -11.38 0.46
CA ILE A 269 -1.23 -11.26 1.24
C ILE A 269 -0.98 -9.80 1.69
N ALA A 270 -1.31 -8.82 0.85
CA ALA A 270 -1.13 -7.42 1.20
C ALA A 270 -2.12 -6.98 2.29
N PHE A 271 -3.39 -7.39 2.19
CA PHE A 271 -4.38 -7.17 3.24
C PHE A 271 -3.99 -7.87 4.55
N ASP A 272 -3.48 -9.10 4.49
CA ASP A 272 -2.97 -9.83 5.65
C ASP A 272 -1.88 -9.02 6.38
N ASN A 273 -0.90 -8.50 5.64
CA ASN A 273 0.17 -7.68 6.22
C ASN A 273 -0.35 -6.38 6.84
N LEU A 274 -1.40 -5.79 6.29
CA LEU A 274 -2.02 -4.59 6.83
C LEU A 274 -2.81 -4.89 8.10
N HIS A 275 -3.59 -5.97 8.11
CA HIS A 275 -4.29 -6.44 9.31
C HIS A 275 -3.31 -6.76 10.45
N LEU A 276 -2.21 -7.46 10.14
CA LEU A 276 -1.14 -7.76 11.10
C LEU A 276 -0.49 -6.48 11.66
N ASN A 277 -0.32 -5.44 10.85
CA ASN A 277 0.21 -4.16 11.34
C ASN A 277 -0.78 -3.45 12.27
N ASP A 278 -2.07 -3.41 11.93
CA ASP A 278 -3.11 -2.82 12.78
C ASP A 278 -3.26 -3.59 14.11
N GLU A 279 -3.25 -4.92 14.05
CA GLU A 279 -3.29 -5.78 15.24
C GLU A 279 -2.05 -5.57 16.11
N LEU A 280 -0.87 -5.45 15.49
CA LEU A 280 0.38 -5.15 16.19
C LEU A 280 0.34 -3.77 16.86
N LEU A 281 -0.20 -2.74 16.20
CA LEU A 281 -0.36 -1.41 16.79
C LEU A 281 -1.38 -1.43 17.94
N SER A 282 -2.53 -2.08 17.75
CA SER A 282 -3.57 -2.21 18.77
C SER A 282 -3.07 -2.98 20.00
N SER A 283 -2.33 -4.08 19.79
CA SER A 283 -1.74 -4.87 20.86
C SER A 283 -0.66 -4.09 21.62
N GLN A 284 0.17 -3.32 20.91
CA GLN A 284 1.15 -2.43 21.55
C GLN A 284 0.46 -1.36 22.41
N LEU A 285 -0.62 -0.79 21.91
CA LEU A 285 -1.44 0.17 22.65
C LEU A 285 -2.03 -0.43 23.92
N GLU A 286 -2.64 -1.61 23.80
CA GLU A 286 -3.19 -2.33 24.94
C GLU A 286 -2.11 -2.63 25.99
N MET A 287 -0.92 -3.07 25.56
CA MET A 287 0.22 -3.28 26.47
C MET A 287 0.64 -1.99 27.17
N VAL A 288 0.71 -0.85 26.47
CA VAL A 288 1.05 0.45 27.08
C VAL A 288 0.02 0.81 28.15
N TYR A 289 -1.27 0.70 27.85
CA TYR A 289 -2.32 1.03 28.81
C TYR A 289 -2.38 0.06 29.99
N LEU A 290 -2.14 -1.23 29.78
CA LEU A 290 -2.04 -2.21 30.87
C LEU A 290 -0.85 -1.92 31.79
N LEU A 291 0.32 -1.57 31.24
CA LEU A 291 1.49 -1.21 32.03
C LEU A 291 1.30 0.10 32.81
N ALA A 292 0.75 1.12 32.16
CA ALA A 292 0.39 2.39 32.80
C ALA A 292 -0.65 2.18 33.90
N GLY A 293 -1.73 1.46 33.59
CA GLY A 293 -2.79 1.13 34.54
C GLY A 293 -2.31 0.29 35.72
N ALA A 294 -1.32 -0.60 35.53
CA ALA A 294 -0.73 -1.38 36.62
C ALA A 294 0.05 -0.50 37.61
N ALA A 295 0.75 0.54 37.14
CA ALA A 295 1.35 1.53 38.01
C ALA A 295 0.30 2.33 38.78
N GLU A 296 -0.80 2.71 38.11
CA GLU A 296 -1.88 3.49 38.71
C GLU A 296 -2.78 2.73 39.68
N THR A 297 -2.99 1.43 39.45
CA THR A 297 -3.77 0.57 40.36
C THR A 297 -3.10 0.49 41.73
N ARG A 298 -1.76 0.62 41.81
CA ARG A 298 -1.04 0.70 43.09
C ARG A 298 -1.26 2.02 43.84
N SER A 299 -1.69 3.09 43.16
CA SER A 299 -2.06 4.40 43.71
C SER A 299 -3.58 4.61 43.85
N GLN A 300 -4.40 3.58 43.61
CA GLN A 300 -5.87 3.66 43.63
C GLN A 300 -6.47 4.60 42.56
N GLU A 301 -5.78 4.79 41.44
CA GLU A 301 -6.30 5.50 40.26
C GLU A 301 -6.87 4.51 39.23
N THR A 302 -7.77 4.96 38.37
CA THR A 302 -8.50 4.07 37.43
C THR A 302 -7.70 3.80 36.16
N ALA A 303 -7.89 2.61 35.56
CA ALA A 303 -7.27 2.29 34.27
C ALA A 303 -7.78 3.21 33.13
N ASN A 304 -8.97 3.80 33.27
CA ASN A 304 -9.52 4.74 32.29
C ASN A 304 -8.88 6.13 32.36
N HIS A 305 -8.32 6.54 33.52
CA HIS A 305 -7.57 7.80 33.65
C HIS A 305 -6.40 7.86 32.66
N VAL A 306 -5.55 6.83 32.62
CA VAL A 306 -4.39 6.81 31.72
C VAL A 306 -4.81 6.84 30.24
N HIS A 307 -5.97 6.26 29.91
CA HIS A 307 -6.55 6.29 28.56
C HIS A 307 -7.00 7.71 28.19
N ARG A 308 -7.72 8.39 29.09
CA ARG A 308 -8.18 9.77 28.89
C ARG A 308 -7.01 10.75 28.78
N VAL A 309 -5.99 10.62 29.61
CA VAL A 309 -4.79 11.48 29.54
C VAL A 309 -4.11 11.37 28.17
N GLY A 310 -3.99 10.17 27.61
CA GLY A 310 -3.48 9.96 26.25
C GLY A 310 -4.30 10.70 25.18
N LEU A 311 -5.62 10.50 25.18
CA LEU A 311 -6.53 11.13 24.21
C LEU A 311 -6.55 12.67 24.34
N LEU A 312 -6.54 13.18 25.57
CA LEU A 312 -6.46 14.62 25.84
C LEU A 312 -5.12 15.20 25.36
N ALA A 313 -4.00 14.50 25.56
CA ALA A 313 -2.70 14.95 25.10
C ALA A 313 -2.61 15.00 23.57
N GLU A 314 -3.18 14.02 22.87
CA GLU A 314 -3.30 14.01 21.40
C GLU A 314 -4.13 15.20 20.90
N MET A 315 -5.33 15.38 21.47
CA MET A 315 -6.24 16.48 21.15
C MET A 315 -5.57 17.84 21.32
N LEU A 316 -4.88 18.05 22.45
CA LEU A 316 -4.14 19.29 22.73
C LEU A 316 -2.95 19.47 21.78
N GLY A 317 -2.22 18.40 21.46
CA GLY A 317 -1.13 18.43 20.48
C GLY A 317 -1.60 18.90 19.11
N HIS A 318 -2.75 18.39 18.64
CA HIS A 318 -3.37 18.86 17.40
C HIS A 318 -3.82 20.32 17.48
N ALA A 319 -4.45 20.73 18.58
CA ALA A 319 -4.89 22.11 18.78
C ALA A 319 -3.72 23.11 18.79
N LEU A 320 -2.54 22.70 19.27
CA LEU A 320 -1.30 23.49 19.26
C LEU A 320 -0.57 23.49 17.91
N GLY A 321 -1.07 22.75 16.91
CA GLY A 321 -0.45 22.67 15.59
C GLY A 321 0.78 21.77 15.51
N LEU A 322 0.93 20.80 16.42
CA LEU A 322 1.98 19.80 16.32
C LEU A 322 1.75 18.89 15.09
N PRO A 323 2.82 18.35 14.47
CA PRO A 323 2.69 17.38 13.38
C PRO A 323 1.83 16.19 13.80
N PRO A 324 0.95 15.63 12.94
CA PRO A 324 0.06 14.53 13.31
C PRO A 324 0.79 13.34 13.96
N ALA A 325 1.96 12.98 13.44
CA ALA A 325 2.79 11.91 14.01
C ALA A 325 3.29 12.21 15.44
N MET A 326 3.52 13.48 15.80
CA MET A 326 3.90 13.88 17.15
C MET A 326 2.70 13.84 18.10
N SER A 327 1.52 14.31 17.67
CA SER A 327 0.27 14.20 18.45
C SER A 327 -0.09 12.75 18.74
N GLU A 328 0.06 11.87 17.75
CA GLU A 328 -0.11 10.43 17.92
C GLU A 328 0.94 9.86 18.90
N THR A 329 2.20 10.30 18.81
CA THR A 329 3.24 9.87 19.76
C THR A 329 2.91 10.33 21.20
N LEU A 330 2.32 11.51 21.38
CA LEU A 330 1.84 12.01 22.68
C LEU A 330 0.75 11.12 23.26
N ARG A 331 -0.20 10.67 22.42
CA ARG A 331 -1.26 9.72 22.82
C ARG A 331 -0.70 8.50 23.53
N TYR A 332 0.41 7.97 23.01
CA TYR A 332 1.05 6.76 23.52
C TYR A 332 2.03 7.03 24.66
N ALA A 333 2.65 8.21 24.71
CA ALA A 333 3.68 8.54 25.67
C ALA A 333 3.12 9.12 26.99
N ALA A 334 2.09 9.98 26.91
CA ALA A 334 1.48 10.63 28.07
C ALA A 334 0.90 9.66 29.13
N PRO A 335 0.28 8.51 28.76
CA PRO A 335 -0.19 7.52 29.74
C PRO A 335 0.90 6.98 30.67
N LEU A 336 2.17 7.04 30.25
CA LEU A 336 3.32 6.53 31.02
C LEU A 336 3.92 7.57 31.98
N HIS A 337 3.33 8.76 32.12
CA HIS A 337 3.88 9.86 32.93
C HIS A 337 4.23 9.44 34.36
N ASP A 338 3.39 8.60 34.96
CA ASP A 338 3.50 8.14 36.34
C ASP A 338 4.04 6.71 36.51
N ILE A 339 4.60 6.10 35.47
CA ILE A 339 5.17 4.74 35.53
C ILE A 339 6.23 4.58 36.65
N GLY A 340 6.88 5.67 37.04
CA GLY A 340 7.85 5.71 38.12
C GLY A 340 7.28 5.45 39.52
N LYS A 341 5.95 5.57 39.72
CA LYS A 341 5.28 5.23 40.99
C LYS A 341 5.55 3.79 41.42
N ILE A 342 5.90 2.89 40.48
CA ILE A 342 6.31 1.51 40.76
C ILE A 342 7.49 1.46 41.75
N GLY A 343 8.40 2.43 41.69
CA GLY A 343 9.56 2.50 42.58
C GLY A 343 9.31 3.18 43.94
N ILE A 344 8.08 3.66 44.21
CA ILE A 344 7.74 4.35 45.45
C ILE A 344 7.29 3.32 46.52
N PRO A 345 7.76 3.43 47.79
CA PRO A 345 7.32 2.57 48.87
C PRO A 345 5.81 2.68 49.14
N ASP A 346 5.14 1.55 49.38
CA ASP A 346 3.68 1.50 49.62
C ASP A 346 3.24 2.35 50.82
N THR A 347 4.08 2.46 51.85
CA THR A 347 3.80 3.28 53.04
C THR A 347 3.68 4.77 52.72
N ILE A 348 4.30 5.23 51.62
CA ILE A 348 4.24 6.62 51.13
C ILE A 348 3.18 6.73 50.04
N LEU A 349 3.13 5.76 49.11
CA LEU A 349 2.20 5.76 47.99
C LEU A 349 0.73 5.68 48.43
N ASN A 350 0.42 4.82 49.40
CA ASN A 350 -0.94 4.56 49.88
C ASN A 350 -1.26 5.25 51.22
N LYS A 351 -0.47 6.27 51.61
CA LYS A 351 -0.68 6.97 52.88
C LYS A 351 -2.03 7.71 52.90
N PRO A 352 -2.90 7.47 53.89
CA PRO A 352 -4.11 8.27 54.06
C PRO A 352 -3.75 9.66 54.61
N GLY A 353 -3.96 10.69 53.78
CA GLY A 353 -3.71 12.10 54.15
C GLY A 353 -2.44 12.70 53.53
N PRO A 354 -2.06 13.92 53.92
CA PRO A 354 -0.91 14.61 53.33
C PRO A 354 0.43 13.96 53.72
N HIS A 355 1.38 13.99 52.79
CA HIS A 355 2.77 13.57 53.03
C HIS A 355 3.50 14.56 53.95
N THR A 356 4.42 14.07 54.78
CA THR A 356 5.41 14.92 55.48
C THR A 356 6.40 15.51 54.47
N PRO A 357 7.18 16.55 54.82
CA PRO A 357 8.19 17.10 53.92
C PRO A 357 9.18 16.04 53.41
N GLU A 358 9.58 15.08 54.24
CA GLU A 358 10.52 14.01 53.89
C GLU A 358 9.86 12.99 52.95
N GLU A 359 8.62 12.60 53.23
CA GLU A 359 7.85 11.71 52.37
C GLU A 359 7.56 12.34 51.00
N ALA A 360 7.30 13.65 50.96
CA ALA A 360 7.09 14.40 49.72
C ALA A 360 8.36 14.41 48.85
N VAL A 361 9.55 14.50 49.45
CA VAL A 361 10.82 14.34 48.72
C VAL A 361 10.90 12.97 48.06
N VAL A 362 10.55 11.90 48.79
CA VAL A 362 10.54 10.54 48.23
C VAL A 362 9.49 10.41 47.12
N MET A 363 8.27 10.90 47.33
CA MET A 363 7.20 10.84 46.34
C MET A 363 7.60 11.52 45.02
N ARG A 364 8.25 12.69 45.07
CA ARG A 364 8.72 13.42 43.88
C ARG A 364 9.75 12.65 43.05
N THR A 365 10.41 11.63 43.61
CA THR A 365 11.38 10.82 42.87
C THR A 365 10.75 9.97 41.76
N HIS A 366 9.43 9.75 41.75
CA HIS A 366 8.78 8.97 40.70
C HIS A 366 9.06 9.55 39.30
N ALA A 367 9.13 10.88 39.17
CA ALA A 367 9.42 11.55 37.91
C ALA A 367 10.79 11.12 37.34
N GLU A 368 11.83 11.12 38.18
CA GLU A 368 13.17 10.70 37.79
C GLU A 368 13.27 9.18 37.60
N LEU A 369 12.56 8.39 38.42
CA LEU A 369 12.50 6.93 38.30
C LEU A 369 11.85 6.51 37.00
N GLY A 370 10.72 7.13 36.62
CA GLY A 370 10.03 6.89 35.35
C GLY A 370 10.89 7.27 34.16
N ALA A 371 11.52 8.45 34.21
CA ALA A 371 12.45 8.90 33.18
C ALA A 371 13.63 7.92 32.98
N ARG A 372 14.19 7.39 34.09
CA ARG A 372 15.27 6.40 34.04
C ARG A 372 14.82 5.04 33.49
N LEU A 373 13.62 4.60 33.87
CA LEU A 373 13.03 3.35 33.39
C LEU A 373 12.87 3.36 31.87
N LEU A 374 12.38 4.48 31.33
CA LEU A 374 12.05 4.63 29.90
C LEU A 374 13.25 5.10 29.05
N GLY A 375 14.20 5.82 29.66
CA GLY A 375 15.26 6.55 28.97
C GLY A 375 16.33 5.72 28.25
N ASN A 376 16.37 4.40 28.47
CA ASN A 376 17.30 3.50 27.77
C ASN A 376 16.82 3.08 26.37
N SER A 377 15.60 3.46 25.98
CA SER A 377 15.03 3.10 24.68
C SER A 377 15.38 4.11 23.59
N ASN A 378 15.65 3.60 22.38
CA ASN A 378 15.81 4.40 21.17
C ASN A 378 14.48 4.67 20.42
N ARG A 379 13.35 4.13 20.92
CA ARG A 379 12.05 4.29 20.26
C ARG A 379 11.45 5.69 20.56
N PRO A 380 10.94 6.42 19.55
CA PRO A 380 10.42 7.79 19.75
C PRO A 380 9.39 7.92 20.87
N VAL A 381 8.41 7.00 20.92
CA VAL A 381 7.37 6.97 21.97
C VAL A 381 7.99 6.88 23.38
N LEU A 382 8.96 5.98 23.58
CA LEU A 382 9.58 5.79 24.90
C LEU A 382 10.53 6.92 25.28
N ARG A 383 11.18 7.57 24.29
CA ARG A 383 11.98 8.79 24.55
C ARG A 383 11.09 9.96 24.96
N LEU A 384 9.96 10.16 24.28
CA LEU A 384 8.98 11.17 24.65
C LEU A 384 8.36 10.85 26.02
N ALA A 385 8.03 9.59 26.29
CA ALA A 385 7.51 9.17 27.59
C ALA A 385 8.51 9.43 28.73
N ALA A 386 9.81 9.19 28.50
CA ALA A 386 10.87 9.51 29.47
C ALA A 386 10.95 11.02 29.73
N GLU A 387 10.81 11.84 28.69
CA GLU A 387 10.79 13.30 28.79
C GLU A 387 9.56 13.80 29.56
N ILE A 388 8.38 13.23 29.27
CA ILE A 388 7.13 13.52 29.98
C ILE A 388 7.24 13.12 31.45
N ALA A 389 7.69 11.91 31.76
CA ALA A 389 7.89 11.45 33.13
C ALA A 389 8.82 12.41 33.90
N ALA A 390 9.86 12.93 33.26
CA ALA A 390 10.81 13.88 33.85
C ALA A 390 10.30 15.33 33.97
N SER A 391 9.14 15.69 33.38
CA SER A 391 8.74 17.10 33.25
C SER A 391 7.26 17.40 33.47
N HIS A 392 6.38 16.40 33.59
CA HIS A 392 4.94 16.59 33.78
C HIS A 392 4.56 17.24 35.14
N HIS A 393 5.53 17.41 36.04
CA HIS A 393 5.37 18.14 37.31
C HIS A 393 6.16 19.46 37.37
N GLU A 394 6.75 19.90 36.26
CA GLU A 394 7.34 21.23 36.15
C GLU A 394 6.22 22.27 36.01
N ASN A 395 6.25 23.31 36.83
CA ASN A 395 5.30 24.41 36.76
C ASN A 395 5.84 25.48 35.81
N TRP A 396 4.96 26.12 35.04
CA TRP A 396 5.34 27.16 34.09
C TRP A 396 6.22 28.28 34.69
N ASP A 397 6.00 28.64 35.96
CA ASP A 397 6.77 29.64 36.70
C ASP A 397 8.12 29.15 37.27
N GLY A 398 8.47 27.89 37.10
CA GLY A 398 9.70 27.27 37.62
C GLY A 398 9.61 26.76 39.05
N SER A 399 8.45 26.84 39.71
CA SER A 399 8.25 26.32 41.08
C SER A 399 8.06 24.81 41.16
N GLY A 400 8.06 24.11 40.03
CA GLY A 400 7.85 22.67 39.91
C GLY A 400 9.09 21.82 40.22
N TYR A 401 9.01 20.54 39.86
CA TYR A 401 10.07 19.56 40.07
C TYR A 401 10.13 18.57 38.89
N PRO A 402 11.23 17.82 38.69
CA PRO A 402 12.43 17.69 39.53
C PRO A 402 13.52 18.74 39.31
N LYS A 403 13.53 19.45 38.17
CA LYS A 403 14.62 20.34 37.77
C LYS A 403 14.29 21.83 37.95
N GLY A 404 13.03 22.19 38.18
CA GLY A 404 12.60 23.59 38.31
C GLY A 404 12.69 24.32 36.98
N LEU A 405 12.30 23.66 35.90
CA LEU A 405 12.27 24.24 34.56
C LEU A 405 11.14 25.26 34.47
N ALA A 406 11.38 26.38 33.78
CA ALA A 406 10.39 27.45 33.62
C ALA A 406 10.09 27.74 32.14
N GLY A 407 8.85 28.10 31.86
CA GLY A 407 8.40 28.49 30.52
C GLY A 407 8.70 27.43 29.45
N ALA A 408 9.21 27.89 28.31
CA ALA A 408 9.56 27.04 27.18
C ALA A 408 10.76 26.10 27.42
N ALA A 409 11.46 26.21 28.54
CA ALA A 409 12.46 25.21 28.94
C ALA A 409 11.81 23.88 29.34
N ILE A 410 10.54 23.90 29.72
CA ILE A 410 9.74 22.68 29.94
C ILE A 410 9.41 22.09 28.56
N PRO A 411 9.77 20.83 28.30
CA PRO A 411 9.44 20.19 27.04
C PRO A 411 7.93 20.19 26.77
N ILE A 412 7.55 20.33 25.49
CA ILE A 412 6.13 20.49 25.11
C ILE A 412 5.27 19.31 25.58
N GLY A 413 5.81 18.09 25.57
CA GLY A 413 5.13 16.92 26.11
C GLY A 413 4.79 17.07 27.59
N GLY A 414 5.72 17.52 28.42
CA GLY A 414 5.46 17.77 29.85
C GLY A 414 4.38 18.83 30.09
N ARG A 415 4.40 19.91 29.30
CA ARG A 415 3.41 21.00 29.37
C ARG A 415 2.00 20.54 29.01
N ILE A 416 1.87 19.74 27.95
CA ILE A 416 0.60 19.15 27.51
C ILE A 416 0.09 18.15 28.55
N THR A 417 0.94 17.21 28.97
CA THR A 417 0.57 16.16 29.92
C THR A 417 0.15 16.75 31.27
N MET A 418 0.83 17.78 31.79
CA MET A 418 0.42 18.47 33.04
C MET A 418 -1.01 19.00 32.96
N VAL A 419 -1.40 19.60 31.83
CA VAL A 419 -2.76 20.12 31.63
C VAL A 419 -3.77 18.98 31.51
N ALA A 420 -3.45 17.95 30.73
CA ALA A 420 -4.31 16.78 30.53
C ALA A 420 -4.55 16.00 31.83
N ASP A 421 -3.48 15.70 32.57
CA ASP A 421 -3.52 15.00 33.85
C ASP A 421 -4.35 15.77 34.88
N VAL A 422 -4.03 17.05 35.12
CA VAL A 422 -4.74 17.83 36.15
C VAL A 422 -6.22 18.05 35.78
N PHE A 423 -6.54 18.28 34.50
CA PHE A 423 -7.93 18.38 34.05
C PHE A 423 -8.70 17.08 34.34
N ASP A 424 -8.13 15.93 33.99
CA ASP A 424 -8.80 14.65 34.21
C ASP A 424 -8.89 14.30 35.70
N ALA A 425 -7.82 14.50 36.45
CA ALA A 425 -7.73 14.24 37.89
C ALA A 425 -8.74 15.05 38.71
N LEU A 426 -8.96 16.33 38.38
CA LEU A 426 -9.92 17.18 39.10
C LEU A 426 -11.37 16.75 38.89
N GLY A 427 -11.67 16.19 37.73
CA GLY A 427 -13.01 15.74 37.41
C GLY A 427 -13.31 14.29 37.81
N SER A 428 -12.31 13.53 38.26
CA SER A 428 -12.40 12.10 38.55
C SER A 428 -12.60 11.87 40.05
N LYS A 429 -13.26 10.75 40.42
CA LYS A 429 -13.47 10.42 41.84
C LYS A 429 -12.18 9.85 42.43
N ARG A 430 -11.67 10.41 43.52
CA ARG A 430 -10.50 9.90 44.24
C ARG A 430 -10.87 9.43 45.65
N CYS A 431 -10.08 8.53 46.22
CA CYS A 431 -10.30 7.93 47.55
C CYS A 431 -10.60 8.93 48.69
N TYR A 432 -10.16 10.19 48.56
CA TYR A 432 -10.37 11.25 49.55
C TYR A 432 -11.13 12.49 49.03
N LYS A 433 -11.58 12.51 47.77
CA LYS A 433 -12.20 13.70 47.15
C LYS A 433 -13.26 13.34 46.10
N ASP A 434 -14.42 14.00 46.20
CA ASP A 434 -15.43 13.97 45.15
C ASP A 434 -14.97 14.73 43.89
N PRO A 435 -15.42 14.30 42.70
CA PRO A 435 -15.09 14.97 41.44
C PRO A 435 -15.62 16.41 41.44
N TRP A 436 -14.84 17.33 40.88
CA TRP A 436 -15.26 18.71 40.75
C TRP A 436 -16.25 18.88 39.60
N ASP A 437 -17.18 19.82 39.75
CA ASP A 437 -18.00 20.25 38.62
C ASP A 437 -17.15 20.98 37.56
N SER A 438 -17.66 21.01 36.33
CA SER A 438 -16.93 21.58 35.19
C SER A 438 -16.62 23.07 35.37
N ALA A 439 -17.49 23.84 36.04
CA ALA A 439 -17.28 25.26 36.27
C ALA A 439 -16.10 25.50 37.23
N ARG A 440 -15.98 24.67 38.26
CA ARG A 440 -14.90 24.71 39.24
C ARG A 440 -13.56 24.27 38.63
N ILE A 441 -13.55 23.21 37.81
CA ILE A 441 -12.35 22.80 37.07
C ILE A 441 -11.88 23.96 36.18
N ARG A 442 -12.80 24.55 35.40
CA ARG A 442 -12.50 25.66 34.51
C ARG A 442 -11.92 26.87 35.26
N ALA A 443 -12.52 27.24 36.40
CA ALA A 443 -12.03 28.34 37.23
C ALA A 443 -10.61 28.09 37.74
N PHE A 444 -10.32 26.88 38.23
CA PHE A 444 -8.99 26.52 38.72
C PHE A 444 -7.92 26.53 37.63
N MET A 445 -8.22 25.98 36.45
CA MET A 445 -7.29 25.98 35.32
C MET A 445 -6.97 27.40 34.86
N LEU A 446 -7.97 28.30 34.89
CA LEU A 446 -7.79 29.71 34.54
C LEU A 446 -6.98 30.47 35.61
N GLU A 447 -7.24 30.22 36.90
CA GLU A 447 -6.51 30.82 38.03
C GLU A 447 -5.01 30.49 37.98
N HIS A 448 -4.67 29.27 37.56
CA HIS A 448 -3.29 28.77 37.52
C HIS A 448 -2.64 28.88 36.12
N ARG A 449 -3.30 29.56 35.18
CA ARG A 449 -2.78 29.84 33.83
C ARG A 449 -1.58 30.78 33.92
N GLY A 450 -0.42 30.37 33.40
CA GLY A 450 0.82 31.16 33.45
C GLY A 450 1.59 31.07 34.77
N THR A 451 1.14 30.25 35.71
CA THR A 451 1.90 29.90 36.93
C THR A 451 2.18 28.40 36.96
N LYS A 452 1.13 27.58 37.12
CA LYS A 452 1.25 26.13 37.04
C LYS A 452 1.28 25.66 35.58
N PHE A 453 0.39 26.20 34.76
CA PHE A 453 0.15 25.72 33.40
C PHE A 453 0.72 26.66 32.35
N ASP A 454 1.15 26.09 31.23
CA ASP A 454 1.41 26.86 30.02
C ASP A 454 0.12 27.58 29.58
N PRO A 455 0.15 28.92 29.44
CA PRO A 455 -0.98 29.71 28.97
C PRO A 455 -1.61 29.21 27.66
N ASP A 456 -0.78 28.83 26.69
CA ASP A 456 -1.23 28.47 25.34
C ASP A 456 -1.97 27.12 25.37
N VAL A 457 -1.47 26.17 26.17
CA VAL A 457 -2.09 24.83 26.32
C VAL A 457 -3.46 24.94 27.01
N VAL A 458 -3.59 25.78 28.05
CA VAL A 458 -4.88 26.02 28.71
C VAL A 458 -5.88 26.68 27.77
N ASP A 459 -5.42 27.64 26.96
CA ASP A 459 -6.28 28.30 25.98
C ASP A 459 -6.80 27.29 24.94
N ARG A 460 -5.93 26.40 24.43
CA ARG A 460 -6.34 25.31 23.52
C ARG A 460 -7.32 24.33 24.18
N LEU A 461 -7.13 23.99 25.45
CA LEU A 461 -8.08 23.17 26.20
C LEU A 461 -9.46 23.84 26.25
N PHE A 462 -9.52 25.15 26.47
CA PHE A 462 -10.79 25.89 26.51
C PHE A 462 -11.44 26.04 25.13
N GLU A 463 -10.68 26.16 24.05
CA GLU A 463 -11.19 26.11 22.68
C GLU A 463 -11.80 24.73 22.33
N ARG A 464 -11.39 23.67 23.03
CA ARG A 464 -11.83 22.27 22.83
C ARG A 464 -12.55 21.71 24.06
N TRP A 465 -13.16 22.57 24.87
CA TRP A 465 -13.69 22.19 26.18
C TRP A 465 -14.79 21.12 26.11
N ASP A 466 -15.71 21.25 25.16
CA ASP A 466 -16.83 20.31 25.01
C ASP A 466 -16.34 18.92 24.55
N GLU A 467 -15.31 18.88 23.71
CA GLU A 467 -14.64 17.66 23.26
C GLU A 467 -13.91 16.97 24.43
N ALA A 468 -13.16 17.74 25.22
CA ALA A 468 -12.52 17.24 26.43
C ALA A 468 -13.53 16.66 27.44
N LEU A 469 -14.70 17.29 27.60
CA LEU A 469 -15.79 16.76 28.43
C LEU A 469 -16.49 15.55 27.81
N ALA A 470 -16.52 15.43 26.49
CA ALA A 470 -17.08 14.26 25.81
C ALA A 470 -16.18 13.03 26.04
N LEU A 471 -14.86 13.17 25.88
CA LEU A 471 -13.87 12.12 26.16
C LEU A 471 -14.04 11.52 27.58
N ARG A 472 -14.30 12.39 28.56
CA ARG A 472 -14.54 11.94 29.96
C ARG A 472 -15.86 11.20 30.14
N ARG A 473 -16.87 11.49 29.32
CA ARG A 473 -18.17 10.80 29.35
C ARG A 473 -18.11 9.43 28.67
N GLU A 474 -17.30 9.31 27.62
CA GLU A 474 -17.11 8.07 26.86
C GLU A 474 -16.28 7.02 27.64
N LEU A 475 -15.37 7.48 28.50
CA LEU A 475 -14.50 6.63 29.33
C LEU A 475 -14.70 6.92 30.82
N PRO A 476 -15.83 6.52 31.44
CA PRO A 476 -16.09 6.77 32.86
C PRO A 476 -15.17 5.95 33.78
N ASP A 477 -14.98 6.41 35.01
CA ASP A 477 -14.21 5.71 36.06
C ASP A 477 -14.89 4.44 36.58
#